data_AF-A0A3B9HRR7-F1
#
_entry.id   AF-A0A3B9HRR7-F1
#
_cell.length_a   1.000
_cell.length_b   1.000
_cell.length_c   1.000
_cell.angle_alpha   90.00
_cell.angle_beta   90.00
_cell.angle_gamma   90.00
#
_symmetry.space_group_name_H-M   'P 1'
#
loop_
_entity.id
_entity.type
_entity.pdbx_description
1 polymer ?
#
loop_
_entity_poly.entity_id
_entity_poly.type
_entity_poly.pdbx_seq_one_letter_code
_entity_poly.pdbx_strand_id
1 'polypeptide(L)'
;MNNRSILLFIAIIVGLSVSVLAQDSSDANKETPWLEGVTIGPHPEELSPVLPLKIYMENGEAIPATLTEDVAITLVADTAIFDPEPPSEYNGTELPDAKWTRNAAVSWFFIDWEKNKNVAASATHQLALNQMVVTPLNPTGKGAITCHIGRKMRYTSPETGKNKGTFANSSVAQDVRVLDITPPTCGLEITVQGGRSGTFWVAENPPNKYPLPKLADVYFSGALVKEADPAAIITVPGLELGANMVVPQEMAAVYVPADAVLNIKLNGEDNYKLDNARLKYGICKIASGEPVPISPLNASEVALADLTLPENPYLFVDATDVAGNRQVLFVPLIVK
;
A
#
# COMPACT_ATOMS: atom_id res chain seq x y z
N MET A 1 21.27 -64.48 -10.71
CA MET A 1 21.58 -65.27 -9.51
C MET A 1 22.22 -64.31 -8.52
N ASN A 2 21.49 -63.85 -7.50
CA ASN A 2 21.53 -64.37 -6.12
C ASN A 2 22.98 -64.49 -5.61
N ASN A 3 23.42 -63.96 -4.46
CA ASN A 3 22.74 -63.43 -3.29
C ASN A 3 23.81 -62.86 -2.33
N ARG A 4 23.42 -61.83 -1.57
CA ARG A 4 23.63 -61.64 -0.11
C ARG A 4 25.04 -61.50 0.50
N SER A 5 25.25 -60.30 1.04
CA SER A 5 25.73 -59.89 2.38
C SER A 5 26.24 -60.96 3.37
N ILE A 6 27.32 -60.62 4.09
CA ILE A 6 27.54 -60.87 5.53
C ILE A 6 28.37 -59.69 6.12
N LEU A 7 27.89 -59.15 7.24
CA LEU A 7 28.57 -58.21 8.15
C LEU A 7 29.67 -58.90 8.97
N LEU A 8 30.68 -58.15 9.42
CA LEU A 8 31.09 -58.21 10.84
C LEU A 8 31.80 -56.92 11.29
N PHE A 9 31.31 -56.36 12.41
CA PHE A 9 31.91 -55.33 13.25
C PHE A 9 33.11 -55.89 14.03
N ILE A 10 34.06 -55.01 14.42
CA ILE A 10 34.58 -54.86 15.80
C ILE A 10 35.21 -53.47 15.94
N ALA A 11 34.76 -52.75 16.96
CA ALA A 11 35.25 -51.45 17.41
C ALA A 11 36.47 -51.61 18.34
N ILE A 12 37.36 -50.62 18.36
CA ILE A 12 38.16 -50.30 19.56
C ILE A 12 38.10 -48.79 19.80
N ILE A 13 37.46 -48.44 20.91
CA ILE A 13 37.43 -47.14 21.59
C ILE A 13 38.54 -47.14 22.65
N VAL A 14 39.41 -46.12 22.64
CA VAL A 14 40.09 -45.50 23.81
C VAL A 14 40.53 -44.11 23.31
N GLY A 15 40.19 -42.93 23.86
CA GLY A 15 39.64 -42.53 25.14
C GLY A 15 40.56 -41.51 25.81
N LEU A 16 40.03 -40.31 26.13
CA LEU A 16 40.53 -39.17 26.96
C LEU A 16 41.11 -37.97 26.17
N SER A 17 40.43 -36.84 25.92
CA SER A 17 39.56 -35.89 26.68
C SER A 17 40.30 -34.61 27.07
N VAL A 18 40.02 -33.49 26.39
CA VAL A 18 39.75 -32.19 27.06
C VAL A 18 38.68 -31.45 26.26
N SER A 19 37.63 -31.08 26.97
CA SER A 19 36.36 -30.53 26.51
C SER A 19 36.40 -29.01 26.57
N VAL A 20 36.02 -28.31 25.48
CA VAL A 20 35.44 -26.95 25.55
C VAL A 20 34.28 -26.88 24.57
N LEU A 21 33.09 -27.08 25.15
CA LEU A 21 31.73 -26.68 24.75
C LEU A 21 31.50 -26.27 23.28
N ALA A 22 31.18 -27.26 22.45
CA ALA A 22 30.22 -27.08 21.37
C ALA A 22 28.81 -27.08 21.99
N GLN A 23 28.11 -25.96 21.94
CA GLN A 23 26.66 -25.96 22.08
C GLN A 23 26.06 -26.35 20.73
N ASP A 24 26.00 -27.65 20.48
CA ASP A 24 25.06 -28.22 19.53
C ASP A 24 23.63 -27.96 20.05
N SER A 25 22.94 -26.96 19.50
CA SER A 25 21.50 -26.79 19.74
C SER A 25 20.71 -27.72 18.82
N SER A 26 20.72 -29.02 19.16
CA SER A 26 19.78 -30.02 18.61
C SER A 26 18.32 -29.82 19.09
N ASP A 27 18.01 -28.71 19.76
CA ASP A 27 16.66 -28.32 20.19
C ASP A 27 16.00 -27.22 19.33
N ALA A 28 16.62 -26.78 18.23
CA ALA A 28 16.16 -25.59 17.48
C ALA A 28 14.80 -25.74 16.74
N ASN A 29 14.18 -26.93 16.70
CA ASN A 29 13.01 -27.20 15.85
C ASN A 29 11.66 -27.37 16.59
N LYS A 30 11.55 -27.03 17.87
CA LYS A 30 10.27 -27.12 18.60
C LYS A 30 9.47 -25.81 18.66
N GLU A 31 10.09 -24.65 18.45
CA GLU A 31 9.43 -23.34 18.56
C GLU A 31 9.04 -22.68 17.22
N THR A 32 9.51 -23.24 16.09
CA THR A 32 9.36 -22.64 14.76
C THR A 32 8.76 -23.64 13.77
N PRO A 33 7.46 -23.94 13.88
CA PRO A 33 6.79 -24.94 13.04
C PRO A 33 6.90 -24.68 11.53
N TRP A 34 7.18 -23.44 11.11
CA TRP A 34 7.41 -23.10 9.70
C TRP A 34 8.79 -23.49 9.15
N LEU A 35 9.70 -24.02 9.97
CA LEU A 35 11.01 -24.57 9.54
C LEU A 35 11.01 -26.10 9.48
N GLU A 36 9.89 -26.76 9.74
CA GLU A 36 9.79 -28.22 9.66
C GLU A 36 10.11 -28.71 8.23
N GLY A 37 11.09 -29.62 8.12
CA GLY A 37 11.58 -30.13 6.83
C GLY A 37 12.62 -29.26 6.12
N VAL A 38 13.00 -28.09 6.66
CA VAL A 38 14.07 -27.27 6.11
C VAL A 38 15.42 -27.74 6.66
N THR A 39 16.31 -28.22 5.78
CA THR A 39 17.70 -28.52 6.14
C THR A 39 18.52 -27.24 6.03
N ILE A 40 18.84 -26.63 7.17
CA ILE A 40 19.77 -25.50 7.22
C ILE A 40 21.19 -26.08 7.22
N GLY A 41 21.98 -25.74 6.20
CA GLY A 41 23.39 -26.13 6.13
C GLY A 41 24.23 -25.52 7.26
N PRO A 42 25.47 -25.99 7.48
CA PRO A 42 26.34 -25.38 8.47
C PRO A 42 26.54 -23.89 8.18
N HIS A 43 26.54 -23.07 9.24
CA HIS A 43 26.88 -21.66 9.09
C HIS A 43 28.29 -21.54 8.49
N PRO A 44 28.53 -20.60 7.55
CA PRO A 44 29.86 -20.36 7.05
C PRO A 44 30.80 -20.00 8.20
N GLU A 45 31.98 -20.60 8.25
CA GLU A 45 33.04 -20.25 9.23
C GLU A 45 33.62 -18.83 9.00
N GLU A 46 33.30 -18.21 7.86
CA GLU A 46 33.82 -16.90 7.49
C GLU A 46 33.03 -15.77 8.16
N LEU A 47 33.75 -14.95 8.94
CA LEU A 47 33.20 -13.74 9.53
C LEU A 47 32.62 -12.83 8.44
N SER A 48 31.32 -12.56 8.55
CA SER A 48 30.57 -11.66 7.69
C SER A 48 29.92 -10.61 8.59
N PRO A 49 30.60 -9.47 8.85
CA PRO A 49 30.13 -8.49 9.82
C PRO A 49 28.72 -8.02 9.51
N VAL A 50 27.85 -8.03 10.53
CA VAL A 50 26.53 -7.42 10.48
C VAL A 50 26.60 -6.11 11.24
N LEU A 51 26.51 -4.99 10.52
CA LEU A 51 26.68 -3.66 11.09
C LEU A 51 25.32 -3.02 11.40
N PRO A 52 25.20 -2.27 12.52
CA PRO A 52 23.97 -1.54 12.82
C PRO A 52 23.61 -0.58 11.68
N LEU A 53 22.30 -0.50 11.40
CA LEU A 53 21.73 0.41 10.42
C LEU A 53 20.60 1.19 11.06
N LYS A 54 20.62 2.51 10.85
CA LYS A 54 19.52 3.41 11.19
C LYS A 54 18.94 3.99 9.90
N ILE A 55 17.63 4.21 9.92
CA ILE A 55 16.90 4.96 8.90
C ILE A 55 16.14 6.09 9.55
N TYR A 56 16.24 7.28 8.96
CA TYR A 56 15.59 8.49 9.44
C TYR A 56 15.24 9.39 8.25
N MET A 57 14.38 10.39 8.48
CA MET A 57 14.04 11.39 7.48
C MET A 57 15.23 12.34 7.25
N GLU A 58 15.32 13.00 6.09
CA GLU A 58 16.43 13.91 5.76
C GLU A 58 16.70 15.01 6.82
N ASN A 59 15.67 15.45 7.54
CA ASN A 59 15.77 16.43 8.63
C ASN A 59 16.32 15.86 9.96
N GLY A 60 16.65 14.56 10.03
CA GLY A 60 17.15 13.88 11.22
C GLY A 60 16.06 13.25 12.11
N GLU A 61 14.78 13.45 11.80
CA GLU A 61 13.67 12.89 12.58
C GLU A 61 13.39 11.42 12.26
N ALA A 62 12.79 10.70 13.22
CA ALA A 62 12.34 9.33 12.99
C ALA A 62 11.25 9.26 11.92
N ILE A 63 11.21 8.15 11.19
CA ILE A 63 10.13 7.90 10.23
C ILE A 63 8.82 7.75 11.02
N PRO A 64 7.76 8.50 10.69
CA PRO A 64 6.51 8.39 11.41
C PRO A 64 5.87 7.02 11.14
N ALA A 65 5.19 6.47 12.15
CA ALA A 65 4.46 5.21 12.03
C ALA A 65 3.30 5.27 11.01
N THR A 66 2.95 6.47 10.56
CA THR A 66 1.86 6.73 9.62
C THR A 66 2.35 7.71 8.57
N LEU A 67 2.25 7.29 7.32
CA LEU A 67 2.58 8.05 6.13
C LEU A 67 1.28 8.39 5.41
N THR A 68 1.28 9.50 4.71
CA THR A 68 0.20 9.86 3.79
C THR A 68 0.55 9.32 2.42
N GLU A 69 -0.40 8.70 1.73
CA GLU A 69 -0.21 8.33 0.31
C GLU A 69 0.20 9.56 -0.52
N ASP A 70 0.93 9.33 -1.62
CA ASP A 70 1.39 10.36 -2.56
C ASP A 70 2.28 11.48 -1.98
N VAL A 71 2.55 11.46 -0.67
CA VAL A 71 3.51 12.35 -0.03
C VAL A 71 4.89 11.70 -0.06
N ALA A 72 5.73 12.20 -0.96
CA ALA A 72 7.13 11.77 -1.03
C ALA A 72 7.89 12.15 0.25
N ILE A 73 8.64 11.20 0.79
CA ILE A 73 9.55 11.41 1.92
C ILE A 73 10.99 11.09 1.50
N THR A 74 11.92 11.94 1.93
CA THR A 74 13.35 11.68 1.75
C THR A 74 13.90 10.96 2.99
N LEU A 75 14.50 9.80 2.75
CA LEU A 75 15.08 8.93 3.77
C LEU A 75 16.59 8.90 3.66
N VAL A 76 17.25 8.74 4.81
CA VAL A 76 18.70 8.62 4.94
C VAL A 76 19.01 7.35 5.71
N ALA A 77 19.92 6.55 5.18
CA ALA A 77 20.53 5.41 5.86
C ALA A 77 21.85 5.82 6.51
N ASP A 78 22.05 5.40 7.75
CA ASP A 78 23.30 5.58 8.50
C ASP A 78 23.81 4.24 9.02
N THR A 79 25.03 3.91 8.65
CA THR A 79 25.74 2.70 9.03
C THR A 79 27.23 2.85 8.76
N ALA A 80 28.06 2.21 9.59
CA ALA A 80 29.51 2.19 9.44
C ALA A 80 29.98 1.54 8.12
N ILE A 81 29.10 0.88 7.34
CA ILE A 81 29.44 0.40 5.99
C ILE A 81 29.86 1.54 5.05
N PHE A 82 29.34 2.76 5.27
CA PHE A 82 29.68 3.93 4.48
C PHE A 82 31.00 4.58 4.89
N ASP A 83 31.58 4.17 6.01
CA ASP A 83 32.82 4.76 6.51
C ASP A 83 33.99 4.53 5.53
N PRO A 84 35.01 5.40 5.58
CA PRO A 84 36.19 5.25 4.74
C PRO A 84 36.91 3.92 4.94
N GLU A 85 36.90 3.40 6.17
CA GLU A 85 37.58 2.18 6.58
C GLU A 85 36.59 1.15 7.13
N PRO A 86 36.80 -0.16 6.91
CA PRO A 86 35.99 -1.21 7.52
C PRO A 86 36.31 -1.39 9.00
N PRO A 87 35.43 -2.08 9.76
CA PRO A 87 35.72 -2.41 11.14
C PRO A 87 37.01 -3.25 11.25
N SER A 88 37.85 -2.89 12.22
CA SER A 88 39.07 -3.64 12.60
C SER A 88 38.79 -4.81 13.54
N GLU A 89 37.57 -4.91 14.07
CA GLU A 89 37.11 -5.97 14.97
C GLU A 89 35.62 -6.25 14.75
N TYR A 90 35.20 -7.50 14.90
CA TYR A 90 33.79 -7.89 14.91
C TYR A 90 33.54 -8.98 15.97
N ASN A 91 32.59 -8.74 16.88
CA ASN A 91 32.22 -9.66 17.96
C ASN A 91 33.42 -10.20 18.76
N GLY A 92 34.37 -9.34 19.15
CA GLY A 92 35.56 -9.76 19.91
C GLY A 92 36.67 -10.41 19.07
N THR A 93 36.49 -10.52 17.75
CA THR A 93 37.50 -11.10 16.85
C THR A 93 38.13 -10.02 15.98
N GLU A 94 39.45 -9.94 15.98
CA GLU A 94 40.18 -9.01 15.13
C GLU A 94 40.00 -9.32 13.64
N LEU A 95 39.95 -8.25 12.84
CA LEU A 95 39.96 -8.27 11.38
C LEU A 95 41.20 -7.51 10.87
N PRO A 96 42.41 -8.10 10.96
CA PRO A 96 43.64 -7.45 10.52
C PRO A 96 43.61 -7.07 9.03
N ASP A 97 44.24 -5.94 8.69
CA ASP A 97 44.38 -5.42 7.33
C ASP A 97 43.04 -5.32 6.57
N ALA A 98 41.95 -5.06 7.30
CA ALA A 98 40.62 -4.96 6.72
C ALA A 98 40.56 -3.81 5.71
N LYS A 99 40.03 -4.09 4.51
CA LYS A 99 39.82 -3.08 3.47
C LYS A 99 38.54 -3.30 2.67
N TRP A 100 37.89 -2.19 2.32
CA TRP A 100 36.81 -2.19 1.34
C TRP A 100 37.37 -2.50 -0.05
N THR A 101 36.67 -3.37 -0.79
CA THR A 101 37.08 -3.78 -2.15
C THR A 101 36.08 -3.39 -3.23
N ARG A 102 34.91 -2.90 -2.83
CA ARG A 102 33.86 -2.36 -3.71
C ARG A 102 33.13 -1.21 -3.02
N ASN A 103 32.39 -0.44 -3.81
CA ASN A 103 31.40 0.50 -3.30
C ASN A 103 30.27 -0.25 -2.59
N ALA A 104 29.61 0.42 -1.65
CA ALA A 104 28.41 -0.12 -1.03
C ALA A 104 27.29 -0.25 -2.08
N ALA A 105 26.57 -1.36 -2.03
CA ALA A 105 25.30 -1.56 -2.72
C ALA A 105 24.18 -1.30 -1.72
N VAL A 106 23.25 -0.42 -2.07
CA VAL A 106 22.12 -0.02 -1.21
C VAL A 106 20.84 -0.38 -1.95
N SER A 107 19.88 -1.00 -1.26
CA SER A 107 18.59 -1.40 -1.83
C SER A 107 17.48 -1.05 -0.85
N TRP A 108 16.52 -0.26 -1.31
CA TRP A 108 15.38 0.19 -0.54
C TRP A 108 14.10 -0.47 -1.05
N PHE A 109 13.24 -0.88 -0.14
CA PHE A 109 11.94 -1.46 -0.49
C PHE A 109 10.83 -0.90 0.37
N PHE A 110 9.67 -0.72 -0.24
CA PHE A 110 8.39 -0.60 0.45
C PHE A 110 7.68 -1.96 0.41
N ILE A 111 7.29 -2.46 1.58
CA ILE A 111 6.59 -3.72 1.74
C ILE A 111 5.14 -3.44 2.13
N ASP A 112 4.20 -3.91 1.30
CA ASP A 112 2.78 -3.96 1.62
C ASP A 112 2.45 -5.38 2.09
N TRP A 113 2.30 -5.55 3.40
CA TRP A 113 2.04 -6.87 4.00
C TRP A 113 0.62 -7.36 3.74
N GLU A 114 -0.34 -6.45 3.57
CA GLU A 114 -1.72 -6.84 3.26
C GLU A 114 -1.82 -7.44 1.86
N LYS A 115 -1.09 -6.87 0.90
CA LYS A 115 -1.07 -7.35 -0.49
C LYS A 115 0.06 -8.35 -0.77
N ASN A 116 0.87 -8.68 0.24
CA ASN A 116 2.08 -9.51 0.12
C ASN A 116 2.96 -9.07 -1.06
N LYS A 117 3.18 -7.76 -1.20
CA LYS A 117 3.87 -7.15 -2.33
C LYS A 117 5.06 -6.32 -1.86
N ASN A 118 6.20 -6.53 -2.51
CA ASN A 118 7.40 -5.74 -2.31
C ASN A 118 7.63 -4.87 -3.53
N VAL A 119 7.84 -3.57 -3.33
CA VAL A 119 8.13 -2.62 -4.39
C VAL A 119 9.51 -2.03 -4.10
N ALA A 120 10.42 -2.16 -5.05
CA ALA A 120 11.71 -1.47 -4.97
C ALA A 120 11.46 0.05 -5.00
N ALA A 121 12.02 0.76 -4.03
CA ALA A 121 11.97 2.22 -4.07
C ALA A 121 12.95 2.71 -5.14
N SER A 122 12.48 3.64 -5.98
CA SER A 122 13.29 4.25 -7.03
C SER A 122 13.21 5.76 -6.93
N ALA A 123 14.37 6.42 -6.92
CA ALA A 123 14.44 7.87 -6.99
C ALA A 123 14.32 8.36 -8.44
N THR A 124 13.61 9.46 -8.65
CA THR A 124 13.47 10.14 -9.95
C THR A 124 14.67 11.03 -10.30
N HIS A 125 15.57 11.27 -9.34
CA HIS A 125 16.73 12.14 -9.48
C HIS A 125 17.97 11.53 -8.83
N GLN A 126 19.16 12.06 -9.14
CA GLN A 126 20.41 11.60 -8.57
C GLN A 126 20.52 12.03 -7.09
N LEU A 127 20.52 11.06 -6.18
CA LEU A 127 20.66 11.26 -4.73
C LEU A 127 22.04 10.78 -4.25
N ALA A 128 22.41 11.14 -3.01
CA ALA A 128 23.55 10.51 -2.35
C ALA A 128 23.32 9.00 -2.21
N LEU A 129 24.40 8.20 -2.14
CA LEU A 129 24.33 6.74 -2.12
C LEU A 129 23.46 6.19 -0.97
N ASN A 130 23.44 6.88 0.17
CA ASN A 130 22.70 6.51 1.35
C ASN A 130 21.30 7.14 1.45
N GLN A 131 20.83 7.82 0.39
CA GLN A 131 19.55 8.51 0.37
C GLN A 131 18.57 7.84 -0.60
N MET A 132 17.27 7.96 -0.29
CA MET A 132 16.19 7.53 -1.16
C MET A 132 14.96 8.41 -0.96
N VAL A 133 14.27 8.74 -2.05
CA VAL A 133 12.92 9.30 -1.98
C VAL A 133 11.93 8.15 -2.13
N VAL A 134 11.07 7.98 -1.12
CA VAL A 134 10.00 7.00 -1.13
C VAL A 134 8.68 7.75 -1.23
N THR A 135 7.88 7.43 -2.24
CA THR A 135 6.48 7.84 -2.32
C THR A 135 5.64 6.63 -1.96
N PRO A 136 4.94 6.62 -0.81
CA PRO A 136 4.00 5.56 -0.49
C PRO A 136 2.90 5.54 -1.55
N LEU A 137 2.66 4.38 -2.15
CA LEU A 137 1.67 4.21 -3.21
C LEU A 137 0.55 3.31 -2.72
N ASN A 138 -0.68 3.81 -2.85
CA ASN A 138 -1.88 3.19 -2.33
C ASN A 138 -1.86 3.04 -0.80
N PRO A 139 -3.02 3.08 -0.15
CA PRO A 139 -3.06 2.87 1.29
C PRO A 139 -2.90 1.40 1.65
N THR A 140 -2.26 1.17 2.78
CA THR A 140 -2.03 -0.15 3.38
C THR A 140 -2.12 -0.02 4.89
N GLY A 141 -2.91 -0.88 5.52
CA GLY A 141 -3.07 -0.91 6.98
C GLY A 141 -1.85 -1.48 7.70
N LYS A 142 -0.95 -2.16 6.99
CA LYS A 142 0.28 -2.74 7.54
C LYS A 142 1.37 -2.81 6.47
N GLY A 143 2.45 -2.07 6.66
CA GLY A 143 3.61 -2.13 5.77
C GLY A 143 4.92 -1.81 6.50
N ALA A 144 6.01 -1.84 5.75
CA ALA A 144 7.32 -1.47 6.25
C ALA A 144 8.16 -0.81 5.17
N ILE A 145 8.98 0.17 5.57
CA ILE A 145 10.09 0.64 4.75
C ILE A 145 11.34 -0.12 5.18
N THR A 146 12.05 -0.70 4.22
CA THR A 146 13.26 -1.49 4.49
C THR A 146 14.44 -1.00 3.69
N CYS A 147 15.63 -1.16 4.27
CA CYS A 147 16.90 -0.85 3.62
C CYS A 147 17.84 -2.03 3.82
N HIS A 148 18.50 -2.45 2.74
CA HIS A 148 19.56 -3.45 2.74
C HIS A 148 20.83 -2.80 2.19
N ILE A 149 21.93 -2.95 2.90
CA ILE A 149 23.23 -2.41 2.49
C ILE A 149 24.27 -3.52 2.57
N GLY A 150 25.01 -3.71 1.50
CA GLY A 150 26.12 -4.66 1.44
C GLY A 150 27.36 -4.03 0.85
N ARG A 151 28.53 -4.27 1.45
CA ARG A 151 29.82 -3.82 0.89
C ARG A 151 30.86 -4.92 1.01
N LYS A 152 31.53 -5.21 -0.10
CA LYS A 152 32.54 -6.27 -0.15
C LYS A 152 33.83 -5.81 0.52
N MET A 153 34.35 -6.60 1.44
CA MET A 153 35.63 -6.35 2.12
C MET A 153 36.58 -7.55 2.03
N ARG A 154 37.83 -7.31 2.37
CA ARG A 154 38.85 -8.35 2.61
C ARG A 154 39.57 -8.08 3.92
N TYR A 155 40.07 -9.12 4.55
CA TYR A 155 40.90 -9.07 5.76
C TYR A 155 41.89 -10.24 5.76
N THR A 156 42.96 -10.12 6.55
CA THR A 156 43.91 -11.20 6.79
C THR A 156 43.36 -12.09 7.91
N SER A 157 43.14 -13.38 7.64
CA SER A 157 42.67 -14.32 8.66
C SER A 157 43.70 -14.47 9.79
N PRO A 158 43.36 -14.18 11.06
CA PRO A 158 44.29 -14.32 12.19
C PRO A 158 44.82 -15.75 12.34
N GLU A 159 43.99 -16.75 12.03
CA GLU A 159 44.32 -18.18 12.19
C GLU A 159 45.27 -18.70 11.09
N THR A 160 45.09 -18.24 9.85
CA THR A 160 45.77 -18.83 8.68
C THR A 160 46.76 -17.90 8.01
N GLY A 161 46.77 -16.61 8.35
CA GLY A 161 47.56 -15.56 7.70
C GLY A 161 47.19 -15.30 6.24
N LYS A 162 46.12 -15.91 5.71
CA LYS A 162 45.67 -15.75 4.32
C LYS A 162 44.63 -14.65 4.19
N ASN A 163 44.65 -13.97 3.05
CA ASN A 163 43.59 -13.02 2.68
C ASN A 163 42.25 -13.73 2.48
N LYS A 164 41.23 -13.34 3.25
CA LYS A 164 39.84 -13.76 3.10
C LYS A 164 39.00 -12.61 2.52
N GLY A 165 37.93 -12.94 1.81
CA GLY A 165 37.00 -11.96 1.25
C GLY A 165 35.59 -12.24 1.72
N THR A 166 34.87 -11.21 2.16
CA THR A 166 33.55 -11.33 2.76
C THR A 166 32.67 -10.12 2.39
N PHE A 167 31.42 -10.11 2.86
CA PHE A 167 30.52 -8.96 2.77
C PHE A 167 30.18 -8.48 4.18
N ALA A 168 30.37 -7.18 4.42
CA ALA A 168 29.71 -6.50 5.51
C ALA A 168 28.28 -6.18 5.07
N ASN A 169 27.31 -6.57 5.88
CA ASN A 169 25.89 -6.42 5.57
C ASN A 169 25.18 -5.65 6.67
N SER A 170 24.14 -4.91 6.30
CA SER A 170 23.19 -4.36 7.25
C SER A 170 21.80 -4.37 6.65
N SER A 171 20.79 -4.51 7.52
CA SER A 171 19.40 -4.41 7.13
C SER A 171 18.57 -3.89 8.30
N VAL A 172 17.58 -3.07 8.01
CA VAL A 172 16.59 -2.62 8.98
C VAL A 172 15.25 -2.44 8.29
N ALA A 173 14.19 -2.64 9.05
CA ALA A 173 12.81 -2.37 8.67
C ALA A 173 12.17 -1.44 9.68
N GLN A 174 11.36 -0.50 9.20
CA GLN A 174 10.52 0.36 10.03
C GLN A 174 9.07 0.17 9.64
N ASP A 175 8.26 -0.24 10.62
CA ASP A 175 6.83 -0.42 10.47
C ASP A 175 6.16 0.92 10.18
N VAL A 176 5.31 0.93 9.16
CA VAL A 176 4.54 2.09 8.74
C VAL A 176 3.14 1.67 8.31
N ARG A 177 2.22 2.62 8.36
CA ARG A 177 0.90 2.54 7.72
C ARG A 177 0.79 3.64 6.69
N VAL A 178 0.06 3.40 5.61
CA VAL A 178 -0.21 4.44 4.61
C VAL A 178 -1.68 4.79 4.72
N LEU A 179 -1.96 6.06 5.01
CA LEU A 179 -3.31 6.62 5.04
C LEU A 179 -3.71 7.11 3.65
N ASP A 180 -4.94 6.77 3.32
CA ASP A 180 -5.70 7.37 2.24
C ASP A 180 -6.09 8.79 2.65
N ILE A 181 -5.94 9.75 1.75
CA ILE A 181 -6.50 11.10 1.91
C ILE A 181 -7.51 11.43 0.81
N THR A 182 -7.74 10.50 -0.10
CA THR A 182 -8.67 10.62 -1.20
C THR A 182 -10.06 10.31 -0.68
N PRO A 183 -11.02 11.26 -0.74
CA PRO A 183 -12.42 10.90 -0.53
C PRO A 183 -12.84 9.78 -1.48
N PRO A 184 -13.77 8.90 -1.07
CA PRO A 184 -14.25 7.83 -1.95
C PRO A 184 -14.84 8.42 -3.24
N THR A 185 -14.78 7.65 -4.32
CA THR A 185 -15.28 8.05 -5.65
C THR A 185 -16.55 7.27 -6.04
N CYS A 186 -17.62 7.49 -5.29
CA CYS A 186 -18.91 6.83 -5.52
C CYS A 186 -19.81 7.61 -6.49
N GLY A 187 -20.68 6.89 -7.18
CA GLY A 187 -21.78 7.39 -8.00
C GLY A 187 -23.02 6.50 -7.92
N LEU A 188 -23.98 6.66 -8.83
CA LEU A 188 -25.22 5.88 -8.87
C LEU A 188 -25.52 5.35 -10.27
N GLU A 189 -26.16 4.20 -10.30
CA GLU A 189 -26.89 3.64 -11.44
C GLU A 189 -28.40 3.77 -11.16
N ILE A 190 -29.13 4.38 -12.09
CA ILE A 190 -30.56 4.62 -12.00
C ILE A 190 -31.22 3.90 -13.18
N THR A 191 -32.24 3.08 -12.89
CA THR A 191 -33.05 2.42 -13.92
C THR A 191 -34.53 2.69 -13.70
N VAL A 192 -35.31 2.76 -14.78
CA VAL A 192 -36.78 2.95 -14.74
C VAL A 192 -37.47 1.93 -15.64
N GLN A 193 -38.81 1.90 -15.61
CA GLN A 193 -39.63 1.01 -16.44
C GLN A 193 -39.27 1.13 -17.94
N GLY A 194 -39.26 0.00 -18.64
CA GLY A 194 -38.84 -0.09 -20.05
C GLY A 194 -37.33 -0.23 -20.26
N GLY A 195 -36.54 -0.39 -19.20
CA GLY A 195 -35.10 -0.67 -19.29
C GLY A 195 -34.22 0.55 -19.56
N ARG A 196 -34.79 1.77 -19.50
CA ARG A 196 -34.01 3.00 -19.59
C ARG A 196 -33.15 3.15 -18.34
N SER A 197 -31.89 3.51 -18.53
CA SER A 197 -30.93 3.71 -17.44
C SER A 197 -30.15 5.01 -17.59
N GLY A 198 -29.64 5.50 -16.48
CA GLY A 198 -28.66 6.57 -16.40
C GLY A 198 -27.66 6.21 -15.32
N THR A 199 -26.38 6.30 -15.62
CA THR A 199 -25.31 6.04 -14.66
C THR A 199 -24.44 7.27 -14.57
N PHE A 200 -23.99 7.58 -13.35
CA PHE A 200 -22.90 8.50 -13.16
C PHE A 200 -21.89 7.96 -12.16
N TRP A 201 -20.64 8.32 -12.35
CA TRP A 201 -19.52 7.92 -11.49
C TRP A 201 -18.46 9.00 -11.46
N VAL A 202 -17.62 8.95 -10.43
CA VAL A 202 -16.62 9.96 -10.14
C VAL A 202 -15.26 9.33 -10.36
N ALA A 203 -14.34 10.05 -10.98
CA ALA A 203 -12.93 9.65 -10.99
C ALA A 203 -12.06 10.84 -10.62
N GLU A 204 -11.05 10.61 -9.79
CA GLU A 204 -10.02 11.59 -9.50
C GLU A 204 -9.30 12.00 -10.80
N ASN A 205 -9.17 13.31 -11.04
CA ASN A 205 -8.45 13.83 -12.21
C ASN A 205 -7.69 15.13 -11.87
N PRO A 206 -6.34 15.15 -11.96
CA PRO A 206 -5.48 14.01 -12.29
C PRO A 206 -5.45 12.97 -11.16
N PRO A 207 -5.27 11.68 -11.47
CA PRO A 207 -5.15 10.62 -10.46
C PRO A 207 -3.96 10.87 -9.52
N ASN A 208 -4.11 10.49 -8.25
CA ASN A 208 -3.06 10.54 -7.22
C ASN A 208 -2.47 11.96 -7.03
N LYS A 209 -3.32 12.99 -7.10
CA LYS A 209 -2.85 14.38 -6.97
C LYS A 209 -2.70 14.75 -5.50
N TYR A 210 -1.47 15.04 -5.10
CA TYR A 210 -1.15 15.75 -3.87
C TYR A 210 -0.63 17.17 -4.18
N PRO A 211 -0.89 18.21 -3.36
CA PRO A 211 -1.76 18.26 -2.18
C PRO A 211 -3.25 18.57 -2.50
N LEU A 212 -4.10 18.51 -1.47
CA LEU A 212 -5.50 18.97 -1.54
C LEU A 212 -5.61 20.44 -2.02
N PRO A 213 -6.73 20.85 -2.66
CA PRO A 213 -7.90 20.04 -2.98
C PRO A 213 -7.64 19.07 -4.14
N LYS A 214 -8.10 17.83 -3.98
CA LYS A 214 -8.19 16.86 -5.09
C LYS A 214 -9.33 17.29 -6.00
N LEU A 215 -9.14 17.10 -7.30
CA LEU A 215 -10.18 17.37 -8.29
C LEU A 215 -10.69 16.04 -8.83
N ALA A 216 -11.95 16.02 -9.25
CA ALA A 216 -12.57 14.88 -9.86
C ALA A 216 -13.43 15.29 -11.05
N ASP A 217 -13.48 14.40 -12.02
CA ASP A 217 -14.43 14.46 -13.11
C ASP A 217 -15.62 13.57 -12.77
N VAL A 218 -16.83 14.01 -13.13
CA VAL A 218 -18.04 13.19 -13.03
C VAL A 218 -18.45 12.80 -14.43
N TYR A 219 -18.51 11.50 -14.68
CA TYR A 219 -18.92 10.93 -15.96
C TYR A 219 -20.37 10.51 -15.89
N PHE A 220 -21.09 10.69 -16.99
CA PHE A 220 -22.48 10.33 -17.14
C PHE A 220 -22.68 9.52 -18.41
N SER A 221 -23.55 8.51 -18.35
CA SER A 221 -23.97 7.74 -19.52
C SER A 221 -25.41 7.25 -19.38
N GLY A 222 -26.02 6.83 -20.49
CA GLY A 222 -27.35 6.21 -20.51
C GLY A 222 -28.48 7.10 -21.01
N ALA A 223 -29.61 6.44 -21.32
CA ALA A 223 -30.80 7.05 -21.93
C ALA A 223 -31.56 8.02 -21.01
N LEU A 224 -31.32 7.98 -19.69
CA LEU A 224 -31.84 8.97 -18.74
C LEU A 224 -30.97 10.23 -18.68
N VAL A 225 -29.74 10.20 -19.21
CA VAL A 225 -28.85 11.37 -19.28
C VAL A 225 -28.98 12.01 -20.66
N LYS A 226 -28.79 11.22 -21.72
CA LYS A 226 -28.81 11.68 -23.11
C LYS A 226 -29.58 10.70 -23.99
N GLU A 227 -30.87 10.94 -24.14
CA GLU A 227 -31.78 10.05 -24.87
C GLU A 227 -31.41 9.86 -26.35
N ALA A 228 -30.91 10.90 -27.02
CA ALA A 228 -30.54 10.85 -28.43
C ALA A 228 -29.31 9.98 -28.72
N ASP A 229 -28.45 9.76 -27.71
CA ASP A 229 -27.24 8.94 -27.83
C ASP A 229 -26.86 8.36 -26.46
N PRO A 230 -27.51 7.27 -26.03
CA PRO A 230 -27.30 6.67 -24.70
C PRO A 230 -25.86 6.17 -24.46
N ALA A 231 -25.08 5.93 -25.52
CA ALA A 231 -23.71 5.46 -25.43
C ALA A 231 -22.68 6.59 -25.26
N ALA A 232 -23.07 7.85 -25.53
CA ALA A 232 -22.19 8.99 -25.31
C ALA A 232 -21.91 9.18 -23.83
N ILE A 233 -20.64 9.43 -23.51
CA ILE A 233 -20.20 9.84 -22.19
C ILE A 233 -20.21 11.37 -22.14
N ILE A 234 -20.93 11.94 -21.17
CA ILE A 234 -20.82 13.35 -20.81
C ILE A 234 -19.87 13.45 -19.62
N THR A 235 -18.90 14.35 -19.70
CA THR A 235 -17.93 14.60 -18.63
C THR A 235 -18.17 15.98 -18.04
N VAL A 236 -18.29 16.06 -16.72
CA VAL A 236 -18.30 17.29 -15.93
C VAL A 236 -16.94 17.39 -15.23
N PRO A 237 -16.00 18.17 -15.77
CA PRO A 237 -14.62 18.13 -15.29
C PRO A 237 -14.36 19.06 -14.11
N GLY A 238 -13.37 18.70 -13.28
CA GLY A 238 -12.73 19.62 -12.34
C GLY A 238 -13.57 20.04 -11.13
N LEU A 239 -14.47 19.19 -10.65
CA LEU A 239 -15.12 19.41 -9.35
C LEU A 239 -14.13 19.16 -8.21
N GLU A 240 -14.18 19.96 -7.16
CA GLU A 240 -13.43 19.68 -5.94
C GLU A 240 -13.97 18.41 -5.27
N LEU A 241 -13.15 17.37 -5.19
CA LEU A 241 -13.51 16.09 -4.58
C LEU A 241 -13.61 16.26 -3.07
N GLY A 242 -14.79 16.03 -2.51
CA GLY A 242 -15.04 16.20 -1.08
C GLY A 242 -16.52 16.32 -0.76
N ALA A 243 -16.84 17.02 0.33
CA ALA A 243 -18.18 17.07 0.91
C ALA A 243 -19.16 18.04 0.22
N ASN A 244 -18.86 18.56 -0.96
CA ASN A 244 -19.72 19.52 -1.66
C ASN A 244 -19.55 19.47 -3.19
N MET A 245 -19.58 18.27 -3.78
CA MET A 245 -19.54 18.11 -5.23
C MET A 245 -20.93 18.36 -5.81
N VAL A 246 -21.13 19.50 -6.46
CA VAL A 246 -22.41 19.86 -7.10
C VAL A 246 -22.24 19.90 -8.60
N VAL A 247 -22.97 19.04 -9.30
CA VAL A 247 -22.98 19.03 -10.77
C VAL A 247 -23.88 20.16 -11.28
N PRO A 248 -23.37 21.08 -12.12
CA PRO A 248 -24.19 22.11 -12.73
C PRO A 248 -25.20 21.50 -13.71
N GLN A 249 -26.47 21.90 -13.61
CA GLN A 249 -27.56 21.37 -14.43
C GLN A 249 -27.37 21.60 -15.93
N GLU A 250 -26.75 22.72 -16.29
CA GLU A 250 -26.39 23.05 -17.68
C GLU A 250 -25.33 22.12 -18.27
N MET A 251 -24.55 21.43 -17.43
CA MET A 251 -23.54 20.48 -17.89
C MET A 251 -24.09 19.06 -17.96
N ALA A 252 -24.80 18.61 -16.91
CA ALA A 252 -25.41 17.29 -16.88
C ALA A 252 -26.58 17.21 -15.88
N ALA A 253 -27.52 16.32 -16.16
CA ALA A 253 -28.66 16.01 -15.31
C ALA A 253 -29.20 14.61 -15.62
N VAL A 254 -29.95 14.04 -14.69
CA VAL A 254 -30.72 12.80 -14.89
C VAL A 254 -32.18 13.16 -15.13
N TYR A 255 -32.71 12.77 -16.28
CA TYR A 255 -34.09 13.04 -16.71
C TYR A 255 -34.97 11.81 -16.52
N VAL A 256 -36.06 11.96 -15.79
CA VAL A 256 -36.99 10.86 -15.46
C VAL A 256 -38.45 11.28 -15.65
N PRO A 257 -39.36 10.36 -16.00
CA PRO A 257 -40.80 10.63 -16.00
C PRO A 257 -41.34 10.95 -14.60
N ALA A 258 -42.36 11.80 -14.49
CA ALA A 258 -43.02 12.18 -13.23
C ALA A 258 -43.59 11.03 -12.41
N ASP A 259 -44.06 9.96 -13.06
CA ASP A 259 -44.64 8.78 -12.44
C ASP A 259 -43.65 7.61 -12.33
N ALA A 260 -42.35 7.85 -12.57
CA ALA A 260 -41.35 6.80 -12.58
C ALA A 260 -41.12 6.21 -11.18
N VAL A 261 -40.91 4.89 -11.16
CA VAL A 261 -40.28 4.17 -10.05
C VAL A 261 -38.80 4.04 -10.37
N LEU A 262 -37.96 4.71 -9.60
CA LEU A 262 -36.51 4.68 -9.76
C LEU A 262 -35.96 3.46 -9.05
N ASN A 263 -35.20 2.65 -9.78
CA ASN A 263 -34.33 1.63 -9.20
C ASN A 263 -32.93 2.23 -9.05
N ILE A 264 -32.50 2.46 -7.81
CA ILE A 264 -31.24 3.14 -7.49
C ILE A 264 -30.25 2.13 -6.92
N LYS A 265 -29.09 2.04 -7.57
CA LYS A 265 -27.98 1.19 -7.14
C LYS A 265 -26.72 2.03 -6.98
N LEU A 266 -25.99 1.77 -5.90
CA LEU A 266 -24.68 2.38 -5.69
C LEU A 266 -23.69 1.88 -6.76
N ASN A 267 -23.00 2.82 -7.40
CA ASN A 267 -21.76 2.53 -8.11
C ASN A 267 -20.59 2.94 -7.20
N GLY A 268 -20.08 1.99 -6.42
CA GLY A 268 -19.02 2.24 -5.44
C GLY A 268 -17.60 2.17 -5.97
N GLU A 269 -17.39 1.83 -7.26
CA GLU A 269 -16.06 1.57 -7.87
C GLU A 269 -15.10 0.73 -6.98
N ASP A 270 -13.79 0.80 -7.23
CA ASP A 270 -12.70 0.11 -6.51
C ASP A 270 -12.38 0.76 -5.14
N ASN A 271 -13.39 1.29 -4.45
CA ASN A 271 -13.23 1.85 -3.11
C ASN A 271 -13.07 0.72 -2.07
N TYR A 272 -11.86 0.19 -1.95
CA TYR A 272 -11.47 -0.93 -1.07
C TYR A 272 -11.70 -0.67 0.45
N LYS A 273 -12.13 0.53 0.83
CA LYS A 273 -12.31 1.00 2.21
C LYS A 273 -13.59 1.80 2.45
N LEU A 274 -14.63 1.65 1.62
CA LEU A 274 -15.92 2.32 1.85
C LEU A 274 -16.57 1.86 3.17
N ASP A 275 -16.95 2.81 4.04
CA ASP A 275 -17.73 2.55 5.25
C ASP A 275 -19.23 2.51 4.92
N ASN A 276 -19.74 1.30 4.65
CA ASN A 276 -21.15 1.08 4.33
C ASN A 276 -22.12 1.51 5.44
N ALA A 277 -21.67 1.62 6.70
CA ALA A 277 -22.52 2.10 7.79
C ALA A 277 -22.76 3.62 7.73
N ARG A 278 -21.89 4.35 7.02
CA ARG A 278 -21.98 5.80 6.82
C ARG A 278 -22.44 6.20 5.42
N LEU A 279 -22.62 5.23 4.52
CA LEU A 279 -23.14 5.45 3.19
C LEU A 279 -24.62 5.87 3.21
N LYS A 280 -24.93 6.97 2.52
CA LYS A 280 -26.30 7.44 2.28
C LYS A 280 -26.46 7.84 0.82
N TYR A 281 -27.55 7.40 0.19
CA TYR A 281 -27.93 7.86 -1.14
C TYR A 281 -29.46 7.95 -1.26
N GLY A 282 -29.91 8.73 -2.25
CA GLY A 282 -31.33 8.93 -2.53
C GLY A 282 -31.58 10.25 -3.25
N ILE A 283 -32.73 10.85 -2.99
CA ILE A 283 -33.13 12.15 -3.53
C ILE A 283 -33.14 13.18 -2.38
N CYS A 284 -32.61 14.39 -2.59
CA CYS A 284 -32.58 15.47 -1.62
C CYS A 284 -33.09 16.81 -2.17
N LYS A 285 -33.41 17.75 -1.27
CA LYS A 285 -33.99 19.06 -1.63
C LYS A 285 -32.99 20.10 -2.09
N ILE A 286 -31.77 20.04 -1.56
CA ILE A 286 -30.75 21.07 -1.73
C ILE A 286 -29.42 20.41 -2.08
N ALA A 287 -28.60 21.11 -2.87
CA ALA A 287 -27.24 20.73 -3.21
C ALA A 287 -26.25 21.63 -2.46
N SER A 288 -26.15 21.45 -1.15
CA SER A 288 -25.22 22.23 -0.32
C SER A 288 -24.89 21.47 0.96
N GLY A 289 -23.62 21.12 1.13
CA GLY A 289 -23.10 20.50 2.35
C GLY A 289 -23.82 19.21 2.72
N GLU A 290 -24.55 19.21 3.84
CA GLU A 290 -25.26 18.03 4.34
C GLU A 290 -26.54 17.76 3.53
N PRO A 291 -26.72 16.58 2.92
CA PRO A 291 -27.93 16.27 2.18
C PRO A 291 -29.17 16.34 3.06
N VAL A 292 -30.26 16.90 2.53
CA VAL A 292 -31.59 16.90 3.16
C VAL A 292 -32.50 15.94 2.38
N PRO A 293 -32.58 14.66 2.79
CA PRO A 293 -33.26 13.62 2.01
C PRO A 293 -34.77 13.85 1.96
N ILE A 294 -35.37 13.53 0.82
CA ILE A 294 -36.83 13.46 0.63
C ILE A 294 -37.32 12.08 0.28
N SER A 295 -36.45 11.23 -0.26
CA SER A 295 -36.71 9.80 -0.38
C SER A 295 -36.25 9.07 0.88
N PRO A 296 -36.76 7.84 1.13
CA PRO A 296 -36.10 6.91 2.04
C PRO A 296 -34.62 6.75 1.66
N LEU A 297 -33.75 6.73 2.66
CA LEU A 297 -32.30 6.57 2.46
C LEU A 297 -31.98 5.14 2.04
N ASN A 298 -31.07 5.01 1.08
CA ASN A 298 -30.54 3.73 0.60
C ASN A 298 -31.61 2.76 0.08
N ALA A 299 -32.78 3.28 -0.28
CA ALA A 299 -33.82 2.46 -0.88
C ALA A 299 -33.41 2.06 -2.29
N SER A 300 -33.54 0.77 -2.60
CA SER A 300 -33.32 0.25 -3.94
C SER A 300 -34.39 0.73 -4.92
N GLU A 301 -35.60 1.02 -4.42
CA GLU A 301 -36.73 1.51 -5.20
C GLU A 301 -37.30 2.78 -4.59
N VAL A 302 -37.54 3.79 -5.43
CA VAL A 302 -38.14 5.07 -5.04
C VAL A 302 -39.22 5.45 -6.05
N ALA A 303 -40.48 5.39 -5.64
CA ALA A 303 -41.61 5.86 -6.44
C ALA A 303 -41.71 7.40 -6.35
N LEU A 304 -41.52 8.10 -7.46
CA LEU A 304 -41.56 9.57 -7.47
C LEU A 304 -42.94 10.14 -7.14
N ALA A 305 -44.01 9.41 -7.49
CA ALA A 305 -45.38 9.78 -7.19
C ALA A 305 -45.67 9.87 -5.68
N ASP A 306 -44.90 9.17 -4.85
CA ASP A 306 -45.08 9.16 -3.39
C ASP A 306 -44.32 10.30 -2.68
N LEU A 307 -43.53 11.09 -3.43
CA LEU A 307 -42.66 12.12 -2.88
C LEU A 307 -43.20 13.52 -3.15
N THR A 308 -43.05 14.41 -2.16
CA THR A 308 -43.20 15.86 -2.38
C THR A 308 -41.90 16.42 -2.93
N LEU A 309 -41.79 16.46 -4.26
CA LEU A 309 -40.60 16.95 -4.94
C LEU A 309 -40.53 18.49 -4.92
N PRO A 310 -39.37 19.08 -4.58
CA PRO A 310 -39.11 20.51 -4.79
C PRO A 310 -38.93 20.82 -6.27
N GLU A 311 -38.83 22.10 -6.61
CA GLU A 311 -38.65 22.57 -8.00
C GLU A 311 -37.38 22.00 -8.66
N ASN A 312 -36.28 21.93 -7.91
CA ASN A 312 -34.99 21.41 -8.38
C ASN A 312 -34.46 20.35 -7.40
N PRO A 313 -34.94 19.09 -7.48
CA PRO A 313 -34.42 18.00 -6.65
C PRO A 313 -33.07 17.51 -7.18
N TYR A 314 -32.31 16.84 -6.31
CA TYR A 314 -31.04 16.23 -6.66
C TYR A 314 -31.02 14.76 -6.27
N LEU A 315 -30.42 13.92 -7.11
CA LEU A 315 -29.88 12.64 -6.66
C LEU A 315 -28.61 12.93 -5.85
N PHE A 316 -28.39 12.21 -4.76
CA PHE A 316 -27.17 12.38 -3.97
C PHE A 316 -26.53 11.07 -3.54
N VAL A 317 -25.22 11.13 -3.33
CA VAL A 317 -24.40 10.11 -2.66
C VAL A 317 -23.54 10.80 -1.61
N ASP A 318 -23.64 10.35 -0.36
CA ASP A 318 -22.81 10.75 0.76
C ASP A 318 -22.08 9.51 1.25
N ALA A 319 -20.79 9.45 0.99
CA ALA A 319 -19.93 8.30 1.20
C ALA A 319 -18.74 8.70 2.08
N THR A 320 -18.37 7.84 3.01
CA THR A 320 -17.19 8.02 3.86
C THR A 320 -16.36 6.74 3.83
N ASP A 321 -15.04 6.86 3.80
CA ASP A 321 -14.15 5.71 3.95
C ASP A 321 -13.82 5.43 5.43
N VAL A 322 -13.12 4.31 5.70
CA VAL A 322 -12.69 3.97 7.07
C VAL A 322 -11.67 4.96 7.66
N ALA A 323 -11.03 5.81 6.85
CA ALA A 323 -10.10 6.85 7.29
C ALA A 323 -10.83 8.15 7.68
N GLY A 324 -12.12 8.28 7.32
CA GLY A 324 -12.94 9.46 7.58
C GLY A 324 -12.97 10.46 6.43
N ASN A 325 -12.37 10.15 5.28
CA ASN A 325 -12.48 10.97 4.08
C ASN A 325 -13.91 10.87 3.53
N ARG A 326 -14.52 12.02 3.21
CA ARG A 326 -15.94 12.11 2.87
C ARG A 326 -16.16 12.72 1.49
N GLN A 327 -16.97 12.05 0.69
CA GLN A 327 -17.49 12.53 -0.57
C GLN A 327 -19.00 12.80 -0.43
N VAL A 328 -19.46 13.97 -0.88
CA VAL A 328 -20.89 14.23 -1.05
C VAL A 328 -21.10 14.77 -2.47
N LEU A 329 -21.79 13.98 -3.29
CA LEU A 329 -22.13 14.29 -4.68
C LEU A 329 -23.61 14.61 -4.82
N PHE A 330 -23.92 15.71 -5.50
CA PHE A 330 -25.27 16.14 -5.87
C PHE A 330 -25.38 16.23 -7.40
N VAL A 331 -26.34 15.49 -7.95
CA VAL A 331 -26.65 15.44 -9.39
C VAL A 331 -28.08 15.92 -9.63
N PRO A 332 -28.30 16.93 -10.49
CA PRO A 332 -29.64 17.42 -10.80
C PRO A 332 -30.57 16.31 -11.30
N LEU A 333 -31.76 16.21 -10.70
CA LEU A 333 -32.83 15.31 -11.11
C LEU A 333 -33.94 16.13 -11.77
N ILE A 334 -34.15 15.94 -13.06
CA ILE A 334 -35.16 16.67 -13.83
C ILE A 334 -36.33 15.75 -14.12
N VAL A 335 -37.47 16.08 -13.51
CA VAL A 335 -38.71 15.34 -13.69
C VAL A 335 -39.49 15.94 -14.87
N LYS A 336 -39.82 15.08 -15.84
CA LYS A 336 -40.56 15.44 -17.06
C LYS A 336 -41.95 14.83 -17.08
#